data_AF-A0A7K2MB09-F1
#
_entry.id   AF-A0A7K2MB09-F1
#
_cell.length_a   1.000
_cell.length_b   1.000
_cell.length_c   1.000
_cell.angle_alpha   90.00
_cell.angle_beta   90.00
_cell.angle_gamma   90.00
#
_symmetry.space_group_name_H-M   'P 1'
#
loop_
_entity.id
_entity.type
_entity.pdbx_description
1 polymer ?
#
loop_
_entity_poly.entity_id
_entity_poly.type
_entity_poly.pdbx_seq_one_letter_code
_entity_poly.pdbx_strand_id
1 'polypeptide(L)'
;MRRLRTRLAGALVSVLALALTATGCRGGGDASGGGARTAPAAAVADRVEPLTGTAAPRLPVTVTSADGRKVTVAGARRIVPLSGSLSEIVFTLGLGDRVVARDITATFAQARKLPVVTRNHDVSAESVLSLRPDLVLAETTSGPDEAMAQIRAAGVPVLVVRPAASL
;
A
#
# COMPACT_ATOMS: atom_id res chain seq x y z
N MET A 1 -41.68 33.44 -15.85
CA MET A 1 -42.77 33.32 -16.85
C MET A 1 -42.93 31.85 -17.26
N ARG A 2 -44.16 31.47 -17.67
CA ARG A 2 -44.62 30.20 -18.31
C ARG A 2 -43.65 28.99 -18.37
N ARG A 3 -43.98 27.88 -17.69
CA ARG A 3 -44.58 26.61 -18.24
C ARG A 3 -43.58 25.82 -19.12
N LEU A 4 -43.31 24.55 -18.82
CA LEU A 4 -44.26 23.46 -19.10
C LEU A 4 -44.26 22.34 -18.03
N ARG A 5 -45.40 21.67 -17.87
CA ARG A 5 -45.71 20.65 -16.85
C ARG A 5 -46.03 19.31 -17.52
N THR A 6 -45.57 18.19 -16.94
CA THR A 6 -46.21 16.84 -16.99
C THR A 6 -46.36 16.20 -18.40
N ARG A 7 -46.65 14.92 -18.66
CA ARG A 7 -47.02 13.69 -17.89
C ARG A 7 -46.15 12.52 -18.45
N LEU A 8 -46.27 11.22 -18.13
CA LEU A 8 -47.18 10.39 -17.31
C LEU A 8 -46.36 9.45 -16.39
N ALA A 9 -47.03 8.76 -15.47
CA ALA A 9 -46.61 7.45 -14.97
C ALA A 9 -47.35 6.35 -15.77
N GLY A 10 -46.66 5.25 -16.08
CA GLY A 10 -47.23 4.09 -16.77
C GLY A 10 -47.06 2.83 -15.94
N ALA A 11 -48.07 2.51 -15.12
CA ALA A 11 -48.18 1.20 -14.48
C ALA A 11 -49.05 0.31 -15.36
N LEU A 12 -48.58 -0.90 -15.69
CA LEU A 12 -49.42 -1.95 -16.27
C LEU A 12 -48.91 -3.33 -15.81
N VAL A 13 -49.86 -4.10 -15.28
CA VAL A 13 -49.65 -5.40 -14.66
C VAL A 13 -49.79 -6.50 -15.70
N SER A 14 -48.89 -7.48 -15.69
CA SER A 14 -49.09 -8.76 -16.37
C SER A 14 -48.65 -9.92 -15.48
N VAL A 15 -49.59 -10.37 -14.65
CA VAL A 15 -49.51 -11.66 -13.95
C VAL A 15 -49.78 -12.76 -14.98
N LEU A 16 -48.87 -13.74 -15.11
CA LEU A 16 -49.28 -15.10 -15.46
C LEU A 16 -48.30 -16.11 -14.86
N ALA A 17 -48.77 -16.83 -13.85
CA ALA A 17 -48.10 -18.02 -13.36
C ALA A 17 -48.48 -19.22 -14.23
N LEU A 18 -47.52 -20.09 -14.54
CA LEU A 18 -47.79 -21.45 -15.00
C LEU A 18 -46.89 -22.40 -14.20
N ALA A 19 -47.49 -23.46 -13.66
CA ALA A 19 -46.86 -24.34 -12.69
C ALA A 19 -47.10 -25.82 -13.06
N LEU A 20 -46.34 -26.70 -12.39
CA LEU A 20 -46.38 -28.17 -12.40
C LEU A 20 -45.93 -28.88 -13.70
N THR A 21 -44.77 -29.55 -13.61
CA THR A 21 -44.67 -30.98 -13.97
C THR A 21 -43.73 -31.75 -13.02
N ALA A 22 -44.33 -32.70 -12.31
CA ALA A 22 -43.79 -34.00 -11.86
C ALA A 22 -42.33 -34.15 -11.36
N THR A 23 -42.24 -34.35 -10.04
CA THR A 23 -41.50 -35.40 -9.32
C THR A 23 -40.66 -36.40 -10.13
N GLY A 24 -39.38 -36.56 -9.75
CA GLY A 24 -38.49 -37.61 -10.25
C GLY A 24 -37.33 -37.94 -9.32
N CYS A 25 -37.60 -38.65 -8.21
CA CYS A 25 -36.53 -39.23 -7.38
C CYS A 25 -36.24 -40.67 -7.83
N ARG A 26 -35.04 -40.94 -8.39
CA ARG A 26 -34.58 -42.32 -8.61
C ARG A 26 -33.06 -42.44 -8.70
N GLY A 27 -32.52 -43.43 -7.98
CA GLY A 27 -31.23 -44.07 -8.29
C GLY A 27 -30.02 -43.45 -7.60
N GLY A 28 -29.57 -44.07 -6.51
CA GLY A 28 -28.17 -43.99 -6.11
C GLY A 28 -27.31 -44.89 -7.02
N GLY A 29 -26.07 -44.49 -7.24
CA GLY A 29 -25.08 -45.22 -8.04
C GLY A 29 -23.85 -44.35 -8.24
N ASP A 30 -22.73 -44.72 -7.63
CA ASP A 30 -21.51 -43.92 -7.64
C ASP A 30 -20.92 -43.77 -9.05
N ALA A 31 -20.62 -42.53 -9.42
CA ALA A 31 -19.75 -42.21 -10.55
C ALA A 31 -18.95 -40.95 -10.22
N SER A 32 -17.67 -41.14 -9.89
CA SER A 32 -16.71 -40.06 -9.66
C SER A 32 -16.54 -39.20 -10.93
N GLY A 33 -17.25 -38.07 -10.98
CA GLY A 33 -17.17 -37.07 -12.06
C GLY A 33 -16.55 -35.78 -11.53
N GLY A 34 -15.31 -35.50 -11.91
CA GLY A 34 -14.59 -34.30 -11.49
C GLY A 34 -15.30 -33.02 -11.91
N GLY A 35 -15.67 -32.19 -10.94
CA GLY A 35 -16.47 -30.97 -11.15
C GLY A 35 -16.23 -29.93 -10.06
N ALA A 36 -14.99 -29.78 -9.60
CA ALA A 36 -14.62 -28.67 -8.75
C ALA A 36 -14.90 -27.36 -9.49
N ARG A 37 -15.95 -26.64 -9.09
CA ARG A 37 -16.23 -25.28 -9.57
C ARG A 37 -15.16 -24.36 -8.98
N THR A 38 -14.01 -24.31 -9.64
CA THR A 38 -12.97 -23.33 -9.39
C THR A 38 -13.58 -21.95 -9.59
N ALA A 39 -13.94 -21.29 -8.49
CA ALA A 39 -14.13 -19.85 -8.50
C ALA A 39 -12.85 -19.24 -9.10
N PRO A 40 -12.95 -18.27 -10.03
CA PRO A 40 -11.77 -17.72 -10.68
C PRO A 40 -10.81 -17.25 -9.58
N ALA A 41 -9.59 -17.81 -9.59
CA ALA A 41 -8.56 -17.43 -8.64
C ALA A 41 -8.33 -15.93 -8.80
N ALA A 42 -8.87 -15.13 -7.87
CA ALA A 42 -8.70 -13.69 -7.89
C ALA A 42 -7.19 -13.43 -7.89
N ALA A 43 -6.72 -12.71 -8.92
CA ALA A 43 -5.30 -12.49 -9.13
C ALA A 43 -4.68 -12.01 -7.82
N VAL A 44 -3.77 -12.82 -7.26
CA VAL A 44 -3.16 -12.52 -5.96
C VAL A 44 -2.34 -11.25 -6.15
N ALA A 45 -2.89 -10.15 -5.66
CA ALA A 45 -2.25 -8.85 -5.81
C ALA A 45 -0.90 -8.89 -5.09
N ASP A 46 0.14 -8.44 -5.77
CA ASP A 46 1.48 -8.26 -5.22
C ASP A 46 1.40 -7.45 -3.92
N ARG A 47 1.63 -8.13 -2.79
CA ARG A 47 1.33 -7.64 -1.44
C ARG A 47 2.39 -8.09 -0.45
N VAL A 48 2.77 -7.15 0.41
CA VAL A 48 3.69 -7.39 1.52
C VAL A 48 2.87 -7.82 2.75
N GLU A 49 3.12 -9.02 3.25
CA GLU A 49 2.50 -9.52 4.49
C GLU A 49 3.37 -9.13 5.71
N PRO A 50 2.79 -8.53 6.77
CA PRO A 50 3.53 -8.26 8.00
C PRO A 50 4.01 -9.53 8.72
N LEU A 51 5.12 -9.42 9.44
CA LEU A 51 5.55 -10.43 10.40
C LEU A 51 4.51 -10.62 11.52
N THR A 52 4.41 -11.83 12.05
CA THR A 52 3.50 -12.17 13.14
C THR A 52 3.81 -11.35 14.39
N GLY A 53 2.92 -10.42 14.73
CA GLY A 53 3.03 -9.51 15.86
C GLY A 53 3.51 -8.11 15.45
N THR A 54 2.71 -7.09 15.74
CA THR A 54 3.05 -5.70 15.41
C THR A 54 4.23 -5.19 16.22
N ALA A 55 5.33 -4.81 15.55
CA ALA A 55 6.47 -4.20 16.20
C ALA A 55 6.09 -2.82 16.80
N ALA A 56 6.18 -2.67 18.12
CA ALA A 56 6.03 -1.38 18.79
C ALA A 56 7.40 -0.69 18.90
N PRO A 57 7.65 0.44 18.19
CA PRO A 57 8.96 1.10 18.25
C PRO A 57 9.27 1.64 19.64
N ARG A 58 10.46 1.30 20.17
CA ARG A 58 11.00 1.86 21.41
C ARG A 58 11.81 3.10 21.07
N LEU A 59 11.27 4.27 21.39
CA LEU A 59 11.82 5.58 21.03
C LEU A 59 11.93 6.49 22.28
N PRO A 60 12.88 7.44 22.33
CA PRO A 60 13.87 7.74 21.30
C PRO A 60 14.99 6.69 21.21
N VAL A 61 15.62 6.58 20.05
CA VAL A 61 16.83 5.77 19.84
C VAL A 61 17.86 6.55 19.04
N THR A 62 19.14 6.48 19.43
CA THR A 62 20.25 7.08 18.68
C THR A 62 21.09 5.99 18.03
N VAL A 63 21.24 6.07 16.71
CA VAL A 63 21.97 5.09 15.89
C VAL A 63 23.11 5.75 15.13
N THR A 64 24.15 4.97 14.80
CA THR A 64 25.12 5.38 13.78
C THR A 64 24.53 5.07 12.41
N SER A 65 24.25 6.11 11.64
CA SER A 65 23.81 6.03 10.25
C SER A 65 24.97 5.62 9.33
N ALA A 66 24.66 4.99 8.19
CA ALA A 66 25.67 4.52 7.24
C ALA A 66 26.47 5.64 6.57
N ASP A 67 25.94 6.88 6.59
CA ASP A 67 26.64 8.11 6.19
C ASP A 67 27.53 8.70 7.31
N GLY A 68 27.83 7.91 8.35
CA GLY A 68 28.69 8.27 9.48
C GLY A 68 28.03 9.16 10.55
N ARG A 69 26.82 9.66 10.31
CA ARG A 69 26.14 10.58 11.23
C ARG A 69 25.53 9.85 12.43
N LYS A 70 25.51 10.48 13.60
CA LYS A 70 24.66 10.04 14.73
C LYS A 70 23.26 10.61 14.52
N VAL A 71 22.27 9.73 14.37
CA VAL A 71 20.87 10.10 14.11
C VAL A 71 20.02 9.64 15.29
N THR A 72 19.32 10.60 15.91
CA THR A 72 18.32 10.31 16.95
C THR A 72 16.94 10.27 16.33
N VAL A 73 16.32 9.09 16.32
CA VAL A 73 14.94 8.88 15.90
C VAL A 73 14.07 9.03 17.14
N ALA A 74 13.33 10.14 17.22
CA ALA A 74 12.38 10.42 18.32
C ALA A 74 10.93 10.06 17.96
N GLY A 75 10.62 10.03 16.66
CA GLY A 75 9.30 9.67 16.10
C GLY A 75 9.44 8.68 14.95
N ALA A 76 8.36 7.93 14.72
CA ALA A 76 8.21 7.03 13.58
C ALA A 76 6.70 6.81 13.33
N ARG A 77 5.96 7.92 13.19
CA ARG A 77 4.51 8.01 12.93
C ARG A 77 4.21 8.42 11.49
N ARG A 78 5.15 9.05 10.80
CA ARG A 78 5.06 9.55 9.42
C ARG A 78 6.39 9.27 8.72
N ILE A 79 6.53 8.04 8.23
CA ILE A 79 7.75 7.48 7.67
C ILE A 79 7.76 7.70 6.15
N VAL A 80 8.92 8.08 5.60
CA VAL A 80 9.19 8.11 4.16
C VAL A 80 10.38 7.19 3.85
N PRO A 81 10.16 5.98 3.30
CA PRO A 81 11.20 5.13 2.76
C PRO A 81 11.53 5.52 1.32
N LEU A 82 12.82 5.76 1.04
CA LEU A 82 13.33 6.22 -0.25
C LEU A 82 13.84 5.09 -1.17
N SER A 83 13.35 3.86 -0.95
CA SER A 83 13.48 2.74 -1.90
C SER A 83 12.30 1.77 -1.76
N GLY A 84 12.10 0.91 -2.76
CA GLY A 84 11.14 -0.19 -2.74
C GLY A 84 11.44 -1.16 -1.61
N SER A 85 12.69 -1.61 -1.51
CA SER A 85 13.20 -2.49 -0.45
C SER A 85 12.93 -1.93 0.95
N LEU A 86 13.22 -0.65 1.19
CA LEU A 86 12.91 0.00 2.46
C LEU A 86 11.41 0.10 2.72
N SER A 87 10.61 0.32 1.68
CA SER A 87 9.14 0.33 1.79
C SER A 87 8.63 -1.05 2.19
N GLU A 88 9.08 -2.11 1.54
CA GLU A 88 8.73 -3.50 1.86
C GLU A 88 9.15 -3.88 3.28
N ILE A 89 10.34 -3.49 3.74
CA ILE A 89 10.79 -3.71 5.13
C ILE A 89 9.86 -3.02 6.13
N VAL A 90 9.48 -1.76 5.90
CA VAL A 90 8.58 -1.02 6.82
C VAL A 90 7.18 -1.64 6.85
N PHE A 91 6.66 -2.11 5.71
CA PHE A 91 5.38 -2.84 5.66
C PHE A 91 5.47 -4.21 6.34
N THR A 92 6.55 -4.97 6.09
CA THR A 92 6.87 -6.26 6.73
C THR A 92 6.96 -6.13 8.26
N LEU A 93 7.48 -5.03 8.79
CA LEU A 93 7.51 -4.75 10.23
C LEU A 93 6.14 -4.36 10.84
N GLY A 94 5.07 -4.36 10.04
CA GLY A 94 3.72 -3.96 10.48
C GLY A 94 3.56 -2.45 10.65
N LEU A 95 4.44 -1.64 10.05
CA LEU A 95 4.43 -0.18 10.16
C LEU A 95 3.93 0.52 8.88
N GLY A 96 3.38 -0.24 7.91
CA GLY A 96 2.91 0.27 6.61
C GLY A 96 1.90 1.43 6.71
N ASP A 97 0.99 1.41 7.68
CA ASP A 97 0.01 2.50 7.91
C ASP A 97 0.65 3.82 8.36
N ARG A 98 1.94 3.80 8.74
CA ARG A 98 2.72 4.98 9.11
C ARG A 98 3.50 5.55 7.92
N VAL A 99 3.51 4.87 6.78
CA VAL A 99 4.19 5.33 5.57
C VAL A 99 3.32 6.40 4.89
N VAL A 100 3.90 7.58 4.67
CA VAL A 100 3.16 8.75 4.13
C VAL A 100 3.51 9.09 2.69
N ALA A 101 4.58 8.51 2.17
CA ALA A 101 5.07 8.69 0.80
C ALA A 101 5.90 7.48 0.36
N ARG A 102 6.22 7.40 -0.93
CA ARG A 102 7.05 6.33 -1.48
C ARG A 102 8.06 6.81 -2.52
N ASP A 103 9.13 6.04 -2.68
CA ASP A 103 9.89 6.04 -3.92
C ASP A 103 9.09 5.43 -5.10
N ILE A 104 9.49 5.75 -6.33
CA ILE A 104 8.90 5.25 -7.56
C ILE A 104 8.94 3.71 -7.67
N THR A 105 9.97 3.05 -7.11
CA THR A 105 10.14 1.58 -7.15
C THR A 105 9.21 0.80 -6.23
N ALA A 106 8.63 1.42 -5.21
CA ALA A 106 7.68 0.77 -4.31
C ALA A 106 6.36 0.53 -5.04
N THR A 107 6.28 -0.58 -5.77
CA THR A 107 5.21 -0.90 -6.72
C THR A 107 4.23 -1.96 -6.23
N PHE A 108 4.44 -2.54 -5.04
CA PHE A 108 3.45 -3.44 -4.42
C PHE A 108 2.11 -2.73 -4.14
N ALA A 109 1.02 -3.50 -4.14
CA ALA A 109 -0.35 -2.98 -4.19
C ALA A 109 -0.71 -2.02 -3.05
N GLN A 110 -0.21 -2.26 -1.83
CA GLN A 110 -0.47 -1.34 -0.70
C GLN A 110 0.21 0.01 -0.84
N ALA A 111 1.39 0.08 -1.49
CA ALA A 111 2.13 1.32 -1.68
C ALA A 111 1.61 2.17 -2.85
N ARG A 112 0.99 1.59 -3.89
CA ARG A 112 0.59 2.32 -5.12
C ARG A 112 -0.24 3.58 -4.89
N LYS A 113 -1.04 3.62 -3.81
CA LYS A 113 -1.87 4.78 -3.40
C LYS A 113 -1.11 5.92 -2.72
N LEU A 114 0.16 5.70 -2.32
CA LEU A 114 0.98 6.69 -1.64
C LEU A 114 1.53 7.72 -2.63
N PRO A 115 1.66 9.01 -2.24
CA PRO A 115 2.36 10.01 -3.03
C PRO A 115 3.79 9.57 -3.37
N VAL A 116 4.18 9.76 -4.63
CA VAL A 116 5.57 9.55 -5.06
C VAL A 116 6.37 10.82 -4.75
N VAL A 117 7.49 10.67 -4.05
CA VAL A 117 8.38 11.79 -3.67
C VAL A 117 9.72 11.79 -4.41
N THR A 118 9.86 10.90 -5.39
CA THR A 118 11.03 10.83 -6.28
C THR A 118 10.64 10.98 -7.75
N ARG A 119 11.59 11.42 -8.58
CA ARG A 119 11.47 11.47 -10.04
C ARG A 119 12.72 10.80 -10.61
N ASN A 120 12.55 9.71 -11.37
CA ASN A 120 13.69 8.89 -11.81
C ASN A 120 14.61 8.47 -10.65
N HIS A 121 14.02 8.15 -9.49
CA HIS A 121 14.70 7.86 -8.21
C HIS A 121 15.36 9.08 -7.50
N ASP A 122 15.49 10.24 -8.15
CA ASP A 122 15.96 11.47 -7.50
C ASP A 122 14.92 12.00 -6.50
N VAL A 123 15.36 12.27 -5.27
CA VAL A 123 14.54 12.72 -4.14
C VAL A 123 14.15 14.19 -4.28
N SER A 124 12.86 14.48 -4.20
CA SER A 124 12.34 15.86 -4.09
C SER A 124 12.17 16.24 -2.62
N ALA A 125 13.09 17.08 -2.10
CA ALA A 125 13.02 17.57 -0.72
C ALA A 125 11.70 18.30 -0.42
N GLU A 126 11.21 19.13 -1.35
CA GLU A 126 9.91 19.80 -1.23
C GLU A 126 8.77 18.79 -1.09
N SER A 127 8.72 17.79 -1.95
CA SER A 127 7.67 16.76 -1.92
C SER A 127 7.70 15.97 -0.62
N VAL A 128 8.90 15.58 -0.15
CA VAL A 128 9.08 14.92 1.16
C VAL A 128 8.59 15.81 2.30
N LEU A 129 9.07 17.06 2.39
CA LEU A 129 8.79 17.96 3.51
C LEU A 129 7.33 18.43 3.56
N SER A 130 6.67 18.56 2.40
CA SER A 130 5.23 18.89 2.33
C SER A 130 4.34 17.91 3.11
N LEU A 131 4.78 16.64 3.19
CA LEU A 131 4.08 15.55 3.87
C LEU A 131 4.41 15.48 5.38
N ARG A 132 5.25 16.39 5.90
CA ARG A 132 5.63 16.50 7.32
C ARG A 132 6.04 15.15 7.94
N PRO A 133 7.05 14.46 7.40
CA PRO A 133 7.55 13.22 7.99
C PRO A 133 8.22 13.46 9.34
N ASP A 134 8.19 12.45 10.21
CA ASP A 134 8.99 12.41 11.45
C ASP A 134 10.19 11.45 11.35
N LEU A 135 10.31 10.71 10.24
CA LEU A 135 11.45 9.86 9.91
C LEU A 135 11.56 9.68 8.38
N VAL A 136 12.76 9.84 7.84
CA VAL A 136 13.10 9.42 6.47
C VAL A 136 14.11 8.27 6.54
N LEU A 137 13.83 7.20 5.82
CA LEU A 137 14.73 6.06 5.66
C LEU A 137 15.32 6.10 4.25
N ALA A 138 16.63 5.97 4.16
CA ALA A 138 17.39 6.11 2.92
C ALA A 138 18.47 5.04 2.80
N GLU A 139 18.93 4.80 1.58
CA GLU A 139 20.12 3.99 1.30
C GLU A 139 21.31 4.90 0.98
N THR A 140 22.54 4.37 1.00
CA THR A 140 23.74 5.12 0.57
C THR A 140 23.73 5.52 -0.91
N THR A 141 22.75 5.05 -1.67
CA THR A 141 22.45 5.36 -3.07
C THR A 141 21.32 6.38 -3.23
N SER A 142 20.62 6.76 -2.15
CA SER A 142 19.54 7.75 -2.19
C SER A 142 20.11 9.17 -2.29
N GLY A 143 19.74 9.90 -3.34
CA GLY A 143 20.16 11.28 -3.60
C GLY A 143 19.09 12.08 -4.35
N PRO A 144 19.39 13.30 -4.82
CA PRO A 144 20.70 13.97 -4.72
C PRO A 144 21.02 14.44 -3.31
N ASP A 145 22.31 14.64 -3.02
CA ASP A 145 22.80 15.01 -1.69
C ASP A 145 22.24 16.35 -1.19
N GLU A 146 21.96 17.29 -2.09
CA GLU A 146 21.36 18.58 -1.77
C GLU A 146 19.94 18.43 -1.21
N ALA A 147 19.13 17.55 -1.81
CA ALA A 147 17.79 17.26 -1.31
C ALA A 147 17.84 16.58 0.06
N MET A 148 18.79 15.66 0.21
CA MET A 148 19.06 14.94 1.45
C MET A 148 19.56 15.87 2.57
N ALA A 149 20.34 16.90 2.23
CA ALA A 149 20.77 17.96 3.14
C ALA A 149 19.61 18.90 3.52
N GLN A 150 18.77 19.31 2.57
CA GLN A 150 17.59 20.15 2.83
C GLN A 150 16.60 19.48 3.80
N ILE A 151 16.32 18.19 3.63
CA ILE A 151 15.45 17.42 4.54
C ILE A 151 16.01 17.42 5.97
N ARG A 152 17.33 17.19 6.13
CA ARG A 152 18.01 17.25 7.44
C ARG A 152 17.99 18.66 8.04
N ALA A 153 18.21 19.69 7.22
CA ALA A 153 18.20 21.10 7.65
C ALA A 153 16.82 21.56 8.14
N ALA A 154 15.74 20.98 7.62
CA ALA A 154 14.38 21.15 8.14
C ALA A 154 14.09 20.42 9.47
N GLY A 155 15.10 19.77 10.07
CA GLY A 155 14.99 19.08 11.36
C GLY A 155 14.43 17.66 11.28
N VAL A 156 14.18 17.11 10.09
CA VAL A 156 13.70 15.74 9.92
C VAL A 156 14.88 14.76 10.04
N PRO A 157 14.82 13.74 10.92
CA PRO A 157 15.88 12.74 11.00
C PRO A 157 15.87 11.88 9.74
N VAL A 158 17.00 11.88 9.04
CA VAL A 158 17.26 11.00 7.90
C VAL A 158 18.24 9.92 8.33
N LEU A 159 17.78 8.68 8.40
CA LEU A 159 18.61 7.51 8.69
C LEU A 159 19.02 6.83 7.39
N VAL A 160 20.31 6.83 7.10
CA VAL A 160 20.89 6.12 5.96
C VAL A 160 21.29 4.72 6.42
N VAL A 161 20.88 3.71 5.68
CA VAL A 161 21.37 2.33 5.81
C VAL A 161 22.19 1.95 4.58
N ARG A 162 22.99 0.88 4.68
CA ARG A 162 23.56 0.27 3.47
C ARG A 162 22.45 -0.50 2.74
N PRO A 163 22.40 -0.49 1.41
CA PRO A 163 21.53 -1.39 0.66
C PRO A 163 21.85 -2.85 1.01
N ALA A 164 20.92 -3.75 0.74
CA ALA A 164 21.18 -5.19 0.85
C ALA A 164 22.39 -5.56 -0.03
N ALA A 165 23.32 -6.35 0.52
CA ALA A 165 24.39 -6.92 -0.29
C ALA A 165 23.79 -7.89 -1.30
N SER A 166 24.27 -7.86 -2.55
CA SER A 166 24.01 -8.94 -3.50
C SER A 166 24.59 -10.26 -2.98
N LEU A 167 23.85 -11.34 -3.19
CA LEU A 167 24.32 -12.72 -2.98
C LEU A 167 25.32 -13.13 -4.09
#